data_AF-A0A552DJW2-F1
#
_entry.id   AF-A0A552DJW2-F1
#
_cell.length_a   1.000
_cell.length_b   1.000
_cell.length_c   1.000
_cell.angle_alpha   90.00
_cell.angle_beta   90.00
_cell.angle_gamma   90.00
#
_symmetry.space_group_name_H-M   'P 1'
#
loop_
_entity.id
_entity.type
_entity.pdbx_description
1 polymer ?
#
loop_
_entity_poly.entity_id
_entity_poly.type
_entity_poly.pdbx_seq_one_letter_code
_entity_poly.pdbx_strand_id
1 'polypeptide(L)'
;MNLPSFLWLWKIAAWSMGFTLFAYFLLAVSGVNMGYRRLAGQSRPKWLRSFHLLSGLIMVALVLILLGIGLVGTIGHYGSLGHSSHLIAGLLVVFLVFVSAISGLNITTRPPLARSLHIGTNLLLFLGFLFVTLTGWDVVQKYLQ
;
A
#
# COMPACT_ATOMS: atom_id res chain seq x y z
N MET A 1 -30.23 1.95 18.73
CA MET A 1 -29.46 1.67 17.49
C MET A 1 -28.49 0.54 17.79
N ASN A 2 -28.70 -0.64 17.21
CA ASN A 2 -27.78 -1.77 17.39
C ASN A 2 -26.60 -1.59 16.41
N LEU A 3 -25.55 -0.89 16.87
CA LEU A 3 -24.27 -0.74 16.16
C LEU A 3 -23.15 -1.75 16.57
N PRO A 4 -23.39 -3.05 16.87
CA PRO A 4 -22.27 -3.99 17.03
C PRO A 4 -21.67 -4.54 15.72
N SER A 5 -22.35 -4.45 14.57
CA SER A 5 -21.92 -5.21 13.37
C SER A 5 -20.72 -4.63 12.62
N PHE A 6 -20.48 -3.31 12.68
CA PHE A 6 -19.50 -2.64 11.82
C PHE A 6 -18.17 -2.27 12.49
N LEU A 7 -18.12 -2.11 13.82
CA LEU A 7 -16.89 -1.72 14.53
C LEU A 7 -15.73 -2.70 14.34
N TRP A 8 -16.03 -3.99 14.20
CA TRP A 8 -15.00 -5.00 13.94
C TRP A 8 -14.36 -4.82 12.56
N LEU A 9 -15.15 -4.48 11.54
CA LEU A 9 -14.66 -4.19 10.20
C LEU A 9 -13.70 -2.99 10.20
N TRP A 10 -14.04 -1.94 10.95
CA TRP A 10 -13.18 -0.75 11.13
C TRP A 10 -11.87 -1.06 11.84
N LYS A 11 -11.92 -1.89 12.89
CA LYS A 11 -10.70 -2.35 13.59
C LYS A 11 -9.78 -3.11 12.64
N ILE A 12 -10.33 -4.02 11.82
CA ILE A 12 -9.55 -4.75 10.82
C ILE A 12 -8.94 -3.76 9.82
N ALA A 13 -9.73 -2.82 9.29
CA ALA A 13 -9.23 -1.82 8.35
C ALA A 13 -8.06 -1.01 8.92
N ALA A 14 -8.17 -0.55 10.17
CA ALA A 14 -7.10 0.21 10.83
C ALA A 14 -5.81 -0.63 11.01
N TRP A 15 -5.94 -1.88 11.46
CA TRP A 15 -4.80 -2.78 11.58
C TRP A 15 -4.17 -3.11 10.23
N SER A 16 -4.99 -3.43 9.21
CA SER A 16 -4.53 -3.67 7.84
C SER A 16 -3.80 -2.47 7.25
N MET A 17 -4.26 -1.25 7.54
CA MET A 17 -3.58 -0.02 7.14
C MET A 17 -2.21 0.11 7.83
N GLY A 18 -2.16 -0.12 9.14
CA GLY A 18 -0.89 -0.14 9.90
C GLY A 18 0.12 -1.15 9.35
N PHE A 19 -0.31 -2.38 9.09
CA PHE A 19 0.52 -3.41 8.46
C PHE A 19 0.96 -3.04 7.04
N THR A 20 0.11 -2.35 6.28
CA THR A 20 0.45 -1.87 4.93
C THR A 20 1.57 -0.84 4.99
N LEU A 21 1.45 0.15 5.88
CA LEU A 21 2.49 1.17 6.09
C LEU A 21 3.80 0.55 6.58
N PHE A 22 3.71 -0.44 7.47
CA PHE A 22 4.89 -1.18 7.93
C PHE A 22 5.56 -1.98 6.80
N ALA A 23 4.79 -2.70 5.98
CA ALA A 23 5.30 -3.41 4.81
C ALA A 23 5.96 -2.44 3.81
N TYR A 24 5.33 -1.28 3.58
CA TYR A 24 5.89 -0.22 2.74
C TYR A 24 7.21 0.32 3.29
N PHE A 25 7.33 0.52 4.60
CA PHE A 25 8.59 0.89 5.25
C PHE A 25 9.68 -0.17 5.07
N LEU A 26 9.37 -1.46 5.28
CA LEU A 26 10.31 -2.56 5.06
C LEU A 26 10.78 -2.62 3.59
N LEU A 27 9.89 -2.37 2.64
CA LEU A 27 10.20 -2.26 1.21
C LEU A 27 11.14 -1.07 0.93
N ALA A 28 10.89 0.08 1.53
CA ALA A 28 11.75 1.25 1.39
C ALA A 28 13.16 0.97 1.92
N VAL A 29 13.29 0.44 3.15
CA VAL A 29 14.59 0.11 3.77
C VAL A 29 15.35 -0.93 2.94
N SER A 30 14.68 -2.02 2.54
CA SER A 30 15.33 -3.08 1.75
C SER A 30 15.68 -2.60 0.33
N GLY A 31 14.85 -1.76 -0.29
CA GLY A 31 15.09 -1.14 -1.59
C GLY A 31 16.29 -0.19 -1.58
N VAL A 32 16.34 0.71 -0.59
CA VAL A 32 17.48 1.63 -0.38
C VAL A 32 18.77 0.86 -0.12
N ASN A 33 18.73 -0.19 0.72
CA ASN A 33 19.89 -1.04 0.99
C ASN A 33 20.42 -1.72 -0.29
N MET A 34 19.53 -2.28 -1.12
CA MET A 34 19.91 -2.84 -2.42
C MET A 34 20.48 -1.77 -3.38
N GLY A 35 19.92 -0.56 -3.37
CA GLY A 35 20.41 0.58 -4.15
C GLY A 35 21.81 1.02 -3.73
N TYR A 36 22.01 1.24 -2.43
CA TYR A 36 23.29 1.65 -1.84
C TYR A 36 24.40 0.63 -2.13
N ARG A 37 24.15 -0.65 -1.87
CA ARG A 37 25.15 -1.71 -2.12
C ARG A 37 25.55 -1.79 -3.59
N ARG A 38 24.59 -1.58 -4.50
CA ARG A 38 24.87 -1.52 -5.94
C ARG A 38 25.78 -0.34 -6.28
N LEU A 39 25.51 0.85 -5.74
CA LEU A 39 26.35 2.03 -5.96
C LEU A 39 27.76 1.86 -5.38
N ALA A 40 27.86 1.18 -4.24
CA ALA A 40 29.13 0.88 -3.58
C ALA A 40 29.89 -0.33 -4.19
N GLY A 41 29.38 -0.96 -5.25
CA GLY A 41 30.00 -2.16 -5.85
C GLY A 41 30.00 -3.40 -4.94
N GLN A 42 29.21 -3.39 -3.85
CA GLN A 42 29.18 -4.46 -2.87
C GLN A 42 28.22 -5.57 -3.26
N SER A 43 28.56 -6.81 -2.91
CA SER A 43 27.64 -7.92 -3.03
C SER A 43 26.45 -7.73 -2.08
N ARG A 44 25.25 -8.07 -2.57
CA ARG A 44 24.04 -8.08 -1.75
C ARG A 44 23.91 -9.41 -1.01
N PRO A 45 23.42 -9.42 0.24
CA PRO A 45 23.02 -10.66 0.90
C PRO A 45 21.97 -11.41 0.07
N LYS A 46 22.09 -12.74 -0.01
CA LYS A 46 21.19 -13.58 -0.83
C LYS A 46 19.71 -13.45 -0.41
N TRP A 47 19.44 -13.26 0.88
CA TRP A 47 18.09 -13.14 1.44
C TRP A 47 17.41 -11.79 1.17
N LEU A 48 18.18 -10.72 0.92
CA LEU A 48 17.65 -9.35 0.87
C LEU A 48 16.64 -9.17 -0.28
N ARG A 49 16.92 -9.77 -1.44
CA ARG A 49 16.00 -9.75 -2.59
C ARG A 49 14.71 -10.50 -2.27
N SER A 50 14.82 -11.70 -1.71
CA SER A 50 13.66 -12.53 -1.38
C SER A 50 12.78 -11.86 -0.32
N PHE A 51 13.41 -11.25 0.69
CA PHE A 51 12.70 -10.46 1.70
C PHE A 51 11.95 -9.27 1.09
N HIS A 52 12.58 -8.53 0.17
CA HIS A 52 11.93 -7.41 -0.52
C HIS A 52 10.74 -7.89 -1.36
N LEU A 53 10.89 -8.98 -2.11
CA LEU A 53 9.81 -9.55 -2.93
C LEU A 53 8.65 -10.07 -2.07
N LEU A 54 8.95 -10.77 -0.97
CA LEU A 54 7.93 -11.26 -0.03
C LEU A 54 7.17 -10.10 0.62
N SER A 55 7.88 -9.07 1.08
CA SER A 55 7.27 -7.85 1.63
C SER A 55 6.37 -7.16 0.60
N GLY A 56 6.78 -7.15 -0.67
CA GLY A 56 6.01 -6.62 -1.80
C GLY A 56 4.71 -7.40 -2.03
N LEU A 57 4.80 -8.73 -2.04
CA LEU A 57 3.63 -9.60 -2.17
C LEU A 57 2.65 -9.40 -1.01
N ILE A 58 3.16 -9.30 0.23
CA ILE A 58 2.36 -9.01 1.42
C ILE A 58 1.67 -7.66 1.28
N MET A 59 2.39 -6.61 0.84
CA MET A 59 1.81 -5.29 0.63
C MET A 59 0.68 -5.31 -0.42
N VAL A 60 0.86 -6.02 -1.54
CA VAL A 60 -0.19 -6.19 -2.57
C VAL A 60 -1.44 -6.85 -1.97
N ALA A 61 -1.27 -7.93 -1.20
CA ALA A 61 -2.39 -8.61 -0.55
C ALA A 61 -3.11 -7.68 0.45
N LEU A 62 -2.36 -6.94 1.27
CA LEU A 62 -2.93 -6.03 2.27
C LEU A 62 -3.74 -4.89 1.63
N VAL A 63 -3.26 -4.27 0.54
CA VAL A 63 -4.02 -3.19 -0.12
C VAL A 63 -5.28 -3.71 -0.81
N LEU A 64 -5.28 -4.95 -1.30
CA LEU A 64 -6.48 -5.59 -1.85
C LEU A 64 -7.51 -5.92 -0.76
N ILE A 65 -7.05 -6.38 0.42
CA ILE A 65 -7.90 -6.59 1.58
C ILE A 65 -8.53 -5.25 2.02
N LEU A 66 -7.73 -4.19 2.11
CA LEU A 66 -8.21 -2.84 2.45
C LEU A 66 -9.26 -2.35 1.44
N LEU A 67 -9.01 -2.52 0.14
CA LEU A 67 -9.98 -2.19 -0.89
C LEU A 67 -11.28 -2.98 -0.69
N GLY A 68 -11.19 -4.30 -0.51
CA GLY A 68 -12.35 -5.16 -0.27
C GLY A 68 -13.16 -4.71 0.95
N ILE A 69 -12.51 -4.43 2.07
CA ILE A 69 -13.14 -3.91 3.28
C ILE A 69 -13.81 -2.56 3.01
N GLY A 70 -13.13 -1.65 2.32
CA GLY A 70 -13.67 -0.33 1.97
C GLY A 70 -14.90 -0.40 1.06
N LEU A 71 -14.89 -1.28 0.05
CA LEU A 71 -16.02 -1.49 -0.86
C LEU A 71 -17.22 -2.10 -0.13
N VAL A 72 -17.00 -3.19 0.63
CA VAL A 72 -18.06 -3.83 1.43
C VAL A 72 -18.62 -2.85 2.45
N GLY A 73 -17.78 -2.06 3.09
CA GLY A 73 -18.23 -1.09 4.07
C GLY A 73 -19.04 0.05 3.47
N THR A 74 -18.64 0.55 2.30
CA THR A 74 -19.32 1.66 1.64
C THR A 74 -20.66 1.21 1.03
N ILE A 75 -20.67 0.09 0.29
CA ILE A 75 -21.90 -0.48 -0.30
C ILE A 75 -22.86 -0.93 0.82
N GLY A 76 -22.35 -1.60 1.84
CA GLY A 76 -23.17 -2.12 2.94
C GLY A 76 -23.81 -1.01 3.79
N HIS A 77 -23.14 0.13 3.96
CA HIS A 77 -23.66 1.24 4.76
C HIS A 77 -24.50 2.24 3.95
N TYR A 78 -24.06 2.61 2.74
CA TYR A 78 -24.67 3.66 1.94
C TYR A 78 -25.47 3.14 0.72
N GLY A 79 -25.46 1.84 0.44
CA GLY A 79 -26.11 1.25 -0.74
C GLY A 79 -25.47 1.62 -2.09
N SER A 80 -24.35 2.35 -2.07
CA SER A 80 -23.61 2.81 -3.24
C SER A 80 -22.14 2.99 -2.90
N LEU A 81 -21.26 3.12 -3.90
CA LEU A 81 -19.82 3.33 -3.71
C LEU A 81 -19.46 4.75 -3.22
N GLY A 82 -20.40 5.71 -3.35
CA GLY A 82 -20.20 7.11 -3.00
C GLY A 82 -19.08 7.80 -3.80
N HIS A 83 -18.91 9.10 -3.57
CA HIS A 83 -17.78 9.89 -4.05
C HIS A 83 -17.08 10.52 -2.84
N SER A 84 -15.99 9.91 -2.38
CA SER A 84 -15.17 10.44 -1.29
C SER A 84 -13.72 10.60 -1.71
N SER A 85 -13.04 11.59 -1.12
CA SER A 85 -11.60 11.77 -1.27
C SER A 85 -10.82 10.51 -0.87
N HIS A 86 -11.29 9.81 0.16
CA HIS A 86 -10.70 8.55 0.61
C HIS A 86 -10.80 7.43 -0.42
N LEU A 87 -11.95 7.26 -1.08
CA LEU A 87 -12.12 6.24 -2.12
C LEU A 87 -11.17 6.49 -3.30
N ILE A 88 -11.10 7.74 -3.77
CA ILE A 88 -10.20 8.12 -4.87
C ILE A 88 -8.73 7.90 -4.48
N ALA A 89 -8.34 8.32 -3.27
CA ALA A 89 -7.00 8.10 -2.73
C ALA A 89 -6.66 6.60 -2.64
N GLY A 90 -7.60 5.78 -2.14
CA GLY A 90 -7.43 4.34 -2.01
C GLY A 90 -7.24 3.64 -3.36
N LEU A 91 -8.07 3.98 -4.36
CA LEU A 91 -7.95 3.44 -5.71
C LEU A 91 -6.62 3.85 -6.37
N LEU A 92 -6.20 5.10 -6.18
CA LEU A 92 -4.90 5.58 -6.67
C LEU A 92 -3.75 4.80 -6.03
N VAL A 93 -3.77 4.59 -4.72
CA VAL A 93 -2.77 3.80 -4.01
C VAL A 93 -2.72 2.37 -4.54
N VAL A 94 -3.88 1.69 -4.68
CA VAL A 94 -3.94 0.33 -5.24
C VAL A 94 -3.32 0.29 -6.64
N PHE A 95 -3.68 1.23 -7.52
CA PHE A 95 -3.11 1.34 -8.86
C PHE A 95 -1.58 1.50 -8.82
N LEU A 96 -1.06 2.43 -8.01
CA LEU A 96 0.37 2.67 -7.88
C LEU A 96 1.11 1.45 -7.29
N VAL A 97 0.49 0.70 -6.37
CA VAL A 97 1.06 -0.55 -5.84
C VAL A 97 1.22 -1.58 -6.96
N PHE A 98 0.24 -1.74 -7.85
CA PHE A 98 0.37 -2.63 -9.01
C PHE A 98 1.45 -2.17 -9.99
N VAL A 99 1.50 -0.87 -10.31
CA VAL A 99 2.56 -0.30 -11.18
C VAL A 99 3.94 -0.57 -10.57
N SER A 100 4.09 -0.35 -9.25
CA SER A 100 5.33 -0.62 -8.52
C SER A 100 5.70 -2.10 -8.54
N ALA A 101 4.75 -3.00 -8.27
CA ALA A 101 4.99 -4.45 -8.27
C ALA A 101 5.42 -4.96 -9.65
N ILE A 102 4.69 -4.59 -10.71
CA ILE A 102 4.97 -5.01 -12.09
C ILE A 102 6.32 -4.45 -12.54
N SER A 103 6.59 -3.16 -12.33
CA SER A 103 7.87 -2.56 -12.69
C SER A 103 9.04 -3.19 -11.91
N GLY A 104 8.85 -3.49 -10.63
CA GLY A 104 9.84 -4.16 -9.78
C GLY A 104 10.23 -5.56 -10.27
N LEU A 105 9.24 -6.36 -10.69
CA LEU A 105 9.46 -7.69 -11.27
C LEU A 105 10.22 -7.63 -12.61
N ASN A 106 10.08 -6.53 -13.35
CA ASN A 106 10.71 -6.32 -14.66
C ASN A 106 12.09 -5.64 -14.62
N ILE A 107 12.67 -5.39 -13.43
CA ILE A 107 13.98 -4.74 -13.31
C ILE A 107 15.11 -5.54 -13.97
N THR A 108 15.01 -6.87 -14.06
CA THR A 108 16.04 -7.69 -14.71
C THR A 108 15.94 -7.70 -16.23
N THR A 109 14.72 -7.61 -16.77
CA THR A 109 14.46 -7.70 -18.22
C THR A 109 14.54 -6.33 -18.90
N ARG A 110 14.23 -5.22 -18.20
CA ARG A 110 14.27 -3.85 -18.73
C ARG A 110 14.93 -2.87 -17.73
N PRO A 111 16.25 -2.99 -17.49
CA PRO A 111 16.87 -2.47 -16.27
C PRO A 111 16.76 -0.96 -16.01
N PRO A 112 17.06 -0.05 -16.96
CA PRO A 112 17.03 1.38 -16.66
C PRO A 112 15.59 1.91 -16.53
N LEU A 113 14.70 1.55 -17.45
CA LEU A 113 13.32 2.05 -17.47
C LEU A 113 12.49 1.48 -16.32
N ALA A 114 12.48 0.16 -16.13
CA ALA A 114 11.68 -0.48 -15.10
C ALA A 114 12.11 -0.07 -13.70
N ARG A 115 13.42 0.16 -13.48
CA ARG A 115 13.93 0.66 -12.21
C ARG A 115 13.51 2.11 -11.95
N SER A 116 13.65 2.99 -12.94
CA SER A 116 13.24 4.39 -12.79
C SER A 116 11.74 4.48 -12.48
N LEU A 117 10.92 3.73 -13.22
CA LEU A 117 9.48 3.65 -12.99
C LEU A 117 9.15 3.10 -11.60
N HIS A 118 9.80 2.01 -11.17
CA HIS A 118 9.59 1.44 -9.84
C HIS A 118 9.92 2.45 -8.73
N ILE A 119 11.10 3.09 -8.79
CA ILE A 119 11.51 4.06 -7.76
C ILE A 119 10.59 5.29 -7.77
N GLY A 120 10.31 5.87 -8.93
CA GLY A 120 9.42 7.02 -9.06
C GLY A 120 8.00 6.72 -8.57
N THR A 121 7.47 5.55 -8.90
CA THR A 121 6.16 5.09 -8.40
C THR A 121 6.17 4.93 -6.88
N ASN A 122 7.25 4.43 -6.29
CA ASN A 122 7.36 4.34 -4.83
C ASN A 122 7.43 5.71 -4.15
N LEU A 123 8.04 6.73 -4.76
CA LEU A 123 7.99 8.10 -4.25
C LEU A 123 6.57 8.67 -4.29
N LEU A 124 5.81 8.41 -5.36
CA LEU A 124 4.39 8.78 -5.43
C LEU A 124 3.53 8.00 -4.43
N LEU A 125 3.84 6.73 -4.19
CA LEU A 125 3.17 5.92 -3.16
C LEU A 125 3.34 6.50 -1.76
N PHE A 126 4.48 7.12 -1.44
CA PHE A 126 4.66 7.80 -0.16
C PHE A 126 3.60 8.89 0.04
N LEU A 127 3.42 9.74 -0.98
CA LEU A 127 2.41 10.81 -0.96
C LEU A 127 0.98 10.23 -0.95
N GLY A 128 0.74 9.17 -1.71
CA GLY A 128 -0.54 8.46 -1.73
C GLY A 128 -0.89 7.86 -0.36
N PHE A 129 0.06 7.21 0.31
CA PHE A 129 -0.14 6.65 1.65
C PHE A 129 -0.38 7.74 2.70
N LEU A 130 0.33 8.87 2.62
CA LEU A 130 0.05 10.01 3.49
C LEU A 130 -1.38 10.51 3.30
N PHE A 131 -1.78 10.74 2.03
CA PHE A 131 -3.09 11.28 1.71
C PHE A 131 -4.24 10.32 2.05
N VAL A 132 -4.11 9.03 1.77
CA VAL A 132 -5.14 8.03 2.10
C VAL A 132 -5.25 7.83 3.62
N THR A 133 -4.16 7.97 4.38
CA THR A 133 -4.19 7.93 5.86
C THR A 133 -4.94 9.13 6.42
N LEU A 134 -4.65 10.34 5.93
CA LEU A 134 -5.33 11.56 6.37
C LEU A 134 -6.83 11.50 6.08
N THR A 135 -7.20 11.19 4.84
CA THR A 135 -8.62 11.06 4.46
C THR A 135 -9.31 9.88 5.16
N GLY A 136 -8.57 8.82 5.48
CA GLY A 136 -9.09 7.67 6.24
C GLY A 136 -9.35 8.00 7.71
N TRP A 137 -8.53 8.87 8.30
CA TRP A 137 -8.78 9.40 9.64
C TRP A 137 -10.11 10.15 9.70
N ASP A 138 -10.38 11.04 8.74
CA ASP A 138 -11.64 11.78 8.65
C ASP A 138 -12.84 10.83 8.53
N VAL A 139 -12.69 9.72 7.81
CA VAL A 139 -13.71 8.68 7.72
C VAL A 139 -13.93 8.01 9.07
N VAL A 140 -12.87 7.62 9.77
CA VAL A 140 -12.97 6.97 11.10
C VAL A 140 -13.64 7.86 12.13
N GLN A 141 -13.37 9.17 12.11
CA GLN A 141 -13.99 10.12 13.06
C GLN A 141 -15.52 10.12 12.97
N LYS A 142 -16.11 9.90 11.78
CA LYS A 142 -17.57 9.82 11.60
C LYS A 142 -18.22 8.63 12.31
N TYR A 143 -17.44 7.61 12.68
CA TYR A 143 -17.93 6.42 13.39
C TYR A 143 -17.65 6.44 14.90
N LEU A 144 -16.89 7.43 15.37
CA LEU A 144 -16.55 7.62 16.79
C LEU A 144 -17.38 8.73 17.45
N GLN A 145 -18.10 9.52 16.66
CA GLN A 145 -19.04 10.57 17.08
C GLN A 145 -20.47 10.05 16.99
#